data_AF-A0A535P9B6-F1
#
_entry.id   AF-A0A535P9B6-F1
#
_cell.length_a   1.000
_cell.length_b   1.000
_cell.length_c   1.000
_cell.angle_alpha   90.00
_cell.angle_beta   90.00
_cell.angle_gamma   90.00
#
_symmetry.space_group_name_H-M   'P 1'
#
loop_
_entity.id
_entity.type
_entity.pdbx_description
1 polymer ?
#
loop_
_entity_poly.entity_id
_entity_poly.type
_entity_poly.pdbx_seq_one_letter_code
_entity_poly.pdbx_strand_id
1 'polypeptide(L)'
;MTDLKLGILLWSQAATWPELLDAAKRVDRLGYDHLWTWDHIYAIFGDPYQPIVEGWTTLAAWAMATEQTRLGLLVGANTFRNPGLVAKMAATLDNISNGRGILGIGGAWFELEHEEHGIDFGSGFGQRLDWLDESVGAMRTLLDGGTVTSPPGGRYAFKNLRHQPPPIQRHMPILIGGSGEKKTLRTVAKYADMWNAMGTVEMMSHKVDVLREHCAAVVGDRVHARRQADDSRLPGRGGAGLEGGDRAQPHADVQGRGRRHVLEWDARADRGPPRAVRRPRLPDGHLGAAGAVRRRDVGAIRRRGEAAPGRQPGLIRRLPRPTANARREPWP
;
A
#
# COMPACT_ATOMS: atom_id res chain seq x y z
N MET A 1 -29.23 2.63 -2.96
CA MET A 1 -28.37 1.48 -2.61
C MET A 1 -27.24 2.02 -1.75
N THR A 2 -26.98 1.44 -0.59
CA THR A 2 -25.81 1.79 0.22
C THR A 2 -24.55 1.32 -0.52
N ASP A 3 -23.58 2.21 -0.68
CA ASP A 3 -22.28 1.96 -1.35
C ASP A 3 -21.35 1.13 -0.46
N LEU A 4 -21.84 -0.01 0.05
CA LEU A 4 -21.09 -0.91 0.91
C LEU A 4 -20.22 -1.83 0.05
N LYS A 5 -18.92 -1.80 0.31
CA LYS A 5 -17.91 -2.64 -0.33
C LYS A 5 -17.47 -3.75 0.60
N LEU A 6 -17.37 -4.98 0.08
CA LEU A 6 -16.99 -6.16 0.86
C LEU A 6 -15.63 -6.66 0.43
N GLY A 7 -14.75 -6.89 1.40
CA GLY A 7 -13.41 -7.42 1.15
C GLY A 7 -13.02 -8.56 2.08
N ILE A 8 -12.06 -9.37 1.64
CA ILE A 8 -11.52 -10.52 2.37
C ILE A 8 -10.03 -10.31 2.64
N LEU A 9 -9.63 -10.40 3.90
CA LEU A 9 -8.23 -10.48 4.29
C LEU A 9 -7.84 -11.94 4.44
N LEU A 10 -7.03 -12.45 3.51
CA LEU A 10 -6.41 -13.77 3.63
C LEU A 10 -5.12 -13.65 4.44
N TRP A 11 -5.09 -14.36 5.56
CA TRP A 11 -3.91 -14.43 6.41
C TRP A 11 -2.85 -15.27 5.69
N SER A 12 -1.68 -14.70 5.45
CA SER A 12 -0.59 -15.39 4.78
C SER A 12 0.15 -16.40 5.68
N GLN A 13 -0.23 -16.48 6.96
CA GLN A 13 0.33 -17.40 7.95
C GLN A 13 -0.40 -18.76 7.96
N ALA A 14 0.29 -19.79 8.46
CA ALA A 14 -0.22 -21.15 8.59
C ALA A 14 -0.74 -21.76 7.28
N ALA A 15 -0.30 -21.22 6.13
CA ALA A 15 -0.83 -21.57 4.82
C ALA A 15 0.31 -21.76 3.81
N THR A 16 0.11 -22.71 2.90
CA THR A 16 0.98 -22.89 1.74
C THR A 16 0.57 -21.96 0.60
N TRP A 17 1.49 -21.69 -0.32
CA TRP A 17 1.20 -20.89 -1.51
C TRP A 17 0.02 -21.43 -2.35
N PRO A 18 -0.09 -22.74 -2.65
CA PRO A 18 -1.23 -23.27 -3.40
C PRO A 18 -2.59 -23.01 -2.74
N GLU A 19 -2.68 -23.15 -1.41
CA GLU A 19 -3.91 -22.88 -0.65
C GLU A 19 -4.29 -21.40 -0.72
N LEU A 20 -3.29 -20.53 -0.54
CA LEU A 20 -3.48 -19.09 -0.59
C LEU A 20 -3.91 -18.61 -1.99
N LEU A 21 -3.33 -19.19 -3.04
CA LEU A 21 -3.67 -18.90 -4.43
C LEU A 21 -5.09 -19.37 -4.78
N ASP A 22 -5.50 -20.57 -4.34
CA ASP A 22 -6.86 -21.07 -4.58
C ASP A 22 -7.91 -20.20 -3.86
N ALA A 23 -7.63 -19.82 -2.61
CA ALA A 23 -8.48 -18.92 -1.84
C ALA A 23 -8.63 -17.55 -2.54
N ALA A 24 -7.53 -16.96 -3.03
CA ALA A 24 -7.56 -15.70 -3.77
C ALA A 24 -8.42 -15.79 -5.04
N LYS A 25 -8.25 -16.84 -5.83
CA LYS A 25 -9.09 -17.10 -7.03
C LYS A 25 -10.56 -17.28 -6.66
N ARG A 26 -10.85 -17.90 -5.52
CA ARG A 26 -12.22 -18.08 -5.03
C ARG A 26 -12.85 -16.76 -4.61
N VAL A 27 -12.11 -15.89 -3.90
CA VAL A 27 -12.56 -14.54 -3.52
C VAL A 27 -12.93 -13.74 -4.79
N ASP A 28 -12.06 -13.76 -5.79
CA ASP A 28 -12.30 -13.06 -7.06
C ASP A 28 -13.55 -13.59 -7.80
N ARG A 29 -13.70 -14.92 -7.94
CA ARG A 29 -14.88 -15.54 -8.55
C ARG A 29 -16.19 -15.25 -7.82
N LEU A 30 -16.13 -15.05 -6.51
CA LEU A 30 -17.30 -14.73 -5.68
C LEU A 30 -17.70 -13.25 -5.77
N GLY A 31 -16.91 -12.41 -6.45
CA GLY A 31 -17.24 -11.01 -6.70
C GLY A 31 -17.03 -10.08 -5.51
N TYR A 32 -16.11 -10.41 -4.59
CA TYR A 32 -15.69 -9.47 -3.56
C TYR A 32 -14.99 -8.26 -4.17
N ASP A 33 -15.20 -7.07 -3.61
CA ASP A 33 -14.60 -5.83 -4.11
C ASP A 33 -13.10 -5.77 -3.84
N HIS A 34 -12.67 -6.31 -2.70
CA HIS A 34 -11.28 -6.22 -2.23
C HIS A 34 -10.72 -7.55 -1.72
N LEU A 35 -9.47 -7.83 -2.06
CA LEU A 35 -8.69 -8.96 -1.58
C LEU A 35 -7.40 -8.43 -0.96
N TRP A 36 -7.23 -8.74 0.32
CA TRP A 36 -6.14 -8.25 1.14
C TRP A 36 -5.25 -9.40 1.60
N THR A 37 -3.96 -9.10 1.75
CA THR A 37 -3.04 -9.83 2.63
C THR A 37 -2.35 -8.83 3.55
N TRP A 38 -1.35 -9.23 4.32
CA TRP A 38 -0.55 -8.32 5.15
C TRP A 38 0.94 -8.43 4.84
N ASP A 39 1.72 -7.51 5.37
CA ASP A 39 3.17 -7.43 5.18
C ASP A 39 3.91 -7.89 6.43
N HIS A 40 3.46 -9.00 7.03
CA HIS A 40 4.17 -9.65 8.12
C HIS A 40 5.12 -10.71 7.57
N ILE A 41 6.32 -10.80 8.16
CA ILE A 41 7.36 -11.79 7.89
C ILE A 41 7.34 -12.91 8.95
N TYR A 42 6.72 -12.67 10.12
CA TYR A 42 6.41 -13.70 11.09
C TYR A 42 4.91 -13.79 11.37
N ALA A 43 4.45 -14.97 11.78
CA ALA A 43 3.07 -15.14 12.16
C ALA A 43 2.77 -14.37 13.46
N ILE A 44 1.68 -13.60 13.44
CA ILE A 44 1.25 -12.79 14.59
C ILE A 44 0.23 -13.52 15.49
N PHE A 45 -0.19 -14.72 15.09
CA PHE A 45 -1.05 -15.60 15.89
C PHE A 45 -0.49 -17.01 15.93
N GLY A 46 -0.31 -17.58 17.13
CA GLY A 46 0.27 -18.91 17.30
C GLY A 46 1.80 -18.87 17.33
N ASP A 47 2.45 -19.92 16.84
CA ASP A 47 3.91 -19.99 16.74
C ASP A 47 4.43 -18.97 15.70
N PRO A 48 5.28 -18.00 16.07
CA PRO A 48 5.78 -17.00 15.13
C PRO A 48 6.57 -17.60 13.97
N TYR A 49 7.17 -18.79 14.14
CA TYR A 49 7.99 -19.47 13.13
C TYR A 49 7.19 -20.44 12.24
N GLN A 50 5.86 -20.49 12.39
CA GLN A 50 5.02 -21.24 11.46
C GLN A 50 5.09 -20.64 10.04
N PRO A 51 4.73 -21.39 8.98
CA PRO A 51 4.81 -20.90 7.62
C PRO A 51 4.08 -19.57 7.43
N ILE A 52 4.73 -18.63 6.75
CA ILE A 52 4.13 -17.36 6.34
C ILE A 52 4.71 -16.96 4.99
N VAL A 53 3.85 -16.48 4.08
CA VAL A 53 4.29 -16.00 2.77
C VAL A 53 4.33 -14.46 2.73
N GLU A 54 5.32 -13.92 2.01
CA GLU A 54 5.60 -12.50 1.93
C GLU A 54 4.53 -11.73 1.13
N GLY A 55 4.16 -10.54 1.60
CA GLY A 55 2.98 -9.81 1.13
C GLY A 55 3.08 -9.25 -0.29
N TRP A 56 4.17 -8.55 -0.66
CA TRP A 56 4.25 -7.89 -1.96
C TRP A 56 4.37 -8.89 -3.12
N THR A 57 5.15 -9.95 -2.94
CA THR A 57 5.28 -11.04 -3.92
C THR A 57 3.98 -11.83 -4.07
N THR A 58 3.26 -12.05 -2.97
CA THR A 58 1.89 -12.60 -2.99
C THR A 58 0.95 -11.73 -3.83
N LEU A 59 0.95 -10.41 -3.62
CA LEU A 59 0.09 -9.49 -4.39
C LEU A 59 0.40 -9.50 -5.88
N ALA A 60 1.68 -9.54 -6.27
CA ALA A 60 2.07 -9.61 -7.67
C ALA A 60 1.56 -10.90 -8.35
N ALA A 61 1.63 -12.03 -7.65
CA ALA A 61 1.13 -13.30 -8.16
C ALA A 61 -0.41 -13.35 -8.20
N TRP A 62 -1.10 -12.79 -7.20
CA TRP A 62 -2.56 -12.66 -7.20
C TRP A 62 -3.06 -11.72 -8.30
N ALA A 63 -2.34 -10.64 -8.60
CA ALA A 63 -2.69 -9.73 -9.69
C ALA A 63 -2.79 -10.43 -11.04
N MET A 64 -1.95 -11.44 -11.27
CA MET A 64 -2.01 -12.26 -12.49
C MET A 64 -3.02 -13.41 -12.43
N ALA A 65 -3.46 -13.79 -11.22
CA ALA A 65 -4.35 -14.93 -11.00
C ALA A 65 -5.83 -14.55 -10.81
N THR A 66 -6.13 -13.26 -10.75
CA THR A 66 -7.46 -12.68 -10.49
C THR A 66 -7.77 -11.61 -11.53
N GLU A 67 -9.05 -11.33 -11.76
CA GLU A 67 -9.49 -10.43 -12.83
C GLU A 67 -10.23 -9.18 -12.31
N GLN A 68 -10.97 -9.28 -11.20
CA GLN A 68 -11.95 -8.28 -10.80
C GLN A 68 -11.60 -7.59 -9.47
N THR A 69 -11.26 -8.37 -8.45
CA THR A 69 -11.03 -7.84 -7.10
C THR A 69 -9.87 -6.85 -7.07
N ARG A 70 -10.02 -5.79 -6.28
CA ARG A 70 -8.91 -4.88 -5.98
C ARG A 70 -7.96 -5.52 -4.97
N LEU A 71 -6.68 -5.17 -5.04
CA LEU A 71 -5.61 -5.88 -4.33
C LEU A 71 -4.74 -4.92 -3.53
N GLY A 72 -4.47 -5.24 -2.28
CA GLY A 72 -3.55 -4.45 -1.45
C GLY A 72 -3.13 -5.14 -0.16
N LEU A 73 -2.20 -4.51 0.54
CA LEU A 73 -1.84 -4.90 1.90
C LEU A 73 -2.83 -4.28 2.90
N LEU A 74 -3.18 -4.99 3.96
CA LEU A 74 -3.99 -4.49 5.07
C LEU A 74 -3.30 -4.78 6.42
N VAL A 75 -2.17 -4.13 6.72
CA VAL A 75 -1.50 -3.07 5.93
C VAL A 75 0.00 -3.36 5.77
N GLY A 76 0.66 -2.64 4.87
CA GLY A 76 2.12 -2.63 4.76
C GLY A 76 2.80 -2.05 6.00
N ALA A 77 4.02 -2.51 6.30
CA ALA A 77 4.82 -1.99 7.41
C ALA A 77 5.78 -0.89 6.90
N ASN A 78 5.55 0.37 7.30
CA ASN A 78 6.32 1.51 6.78
C ASN A 78 7.84 1.41 7.02
N THR A 79 8.25 0.77 8.11
CA THR A 79 9.66 0.59 8.51
C THR A 79 10.40 -0.46 7.69
N PHE A 80 9.70 -1.37 7.01
CA PHE A 80 10.34 -2.49 6.33
C PHE A 80 11.11 -2.08 5.08
N ARG A 81 10.65 -1.03 4.38
CA ARG A 81 11.18 -0.67 3.06
C ARG A 81 11.23 0.84 2.89
N ASN A 82 12.16 1.30 2.06
CA ASN A 82 12.22 2.70 1.65
C ASN A 82 10.88 3.12 0.99
N PRO A 83 10.30 4.29 1.32
CA PRO A 83 8.98 4.65 0.84
C PRO A 83 8.93 4.97 -0.66
N GLY A 84 10.05 5.39 -1.25
CA GLY A 84 10.21 5.46 -2.70
C GLY A 84 10.10 4.08 -3.34
N LEU A 85 10.77 3.07 -2.79
CA LEU A 85 10.63 1.69 -3.25
C LEU A 85 9.19 1.18 -3.11
N VAL A 86 8.52 1.46 -2.00
CA VAL A 86 7.12 1.08 -1.80
C VAL A 86 6.19 1.73 -2.82
N ALA A 87 6.33 3.03 -3.09
CA ALA A 87 5.56 3.69 -4.15
C ALA A 87 5.84 3.09 -5.54
N LYS A 88 7.08 2.67 -5.81
CA LYS A 88 7.44 1.98 -7.06
C LYS A 88 6.79 0.61 -7.16
N MET A 89 6.78 -0.18 -6.09
CA MET A 89 6.11 -1.47 -6.03
C MET A 89 4.59 -1.32 -6.19
N ALA A 90 3.98 -0.34 -5.52
CA ALA A 90 2.55 -0.05 -5.67
C ALA A 90 2.17 0.33 -7.09
N ALA A 91 2.88 1.26 -7.72
CA ALA A 91 2.66 1.62 -9.13
C ALA A 91 2.84 0.41 -10.07
N THR A 92 3.80 -0.47 -9.76
CA THR A 92 4.04 -1.69 -10.54
C THR A 92 2.91 -2.69 -10.37
N LEU A 93 2.43 -2.93 -9.14
CA LEU A 93 1.26 -3.76 -8.85
C LEU A 93 0.02 -3.23 -9.59
N ASP A 94 -0.16 -1.91 -9.64
CA ASP A 94 -1.25 -1.30 -10.38
C ASP A 94 -1.17 -1.60 -11.89
N ASN A 95 0.04 -1.55 -12.45
CA ASN A 95 0.26 -1.93 -13.84
C ASN A 95 0.00 -3.43 -14.10
N ILE A 96 0.52 -4.32 -13.25
CA ILE A 96 0.33 -5.77 -13.38
C ILE A 96 -1.15 -6.14 -13.27
N SER A 97 -1.87 -5.52 -12.33
CA SER A 97 -3.28 -5.79 -12.06
C SER A 97 -4.25 -5.06 -12.98
N ASN A 98 -3.75 -4.28 -13.95
CA ASN A 98 -4.56 -3.45 -14.84
C ASN A 98 -5.47 -2.44 -14.09
N GLY A 99 -4.90 -1.69 -13.14
CA GLY A 99 -5.58 -0.60 -12.45
C GLY A 99 -6.34 -1.00 -11.18
N ARG A 100 -6.07 -2.19 -10.61
CA ARG A 100 -6.75 -2.73 -9.42
C ARG A 100 -5.94 -2.60 -8.13
N GLY A 101 -4.74 -2.04 -8.19
CA GLY A 101 -3.86 -1.93 -7.02
C GLY A 101 -4.37 -0.92 -5.99
N ILE A 102 -4.10 -1.20 -4.72
CA ILE A 102 -4.30 -0.31 -3.57
C ILE A 102 -3.01 -0.30 -2.74
N LEU A 103 -2.48 0.88 -2.45
CA LEU A 103 -1.35 1.01 -1.53
C LEU A 103 -1.87 1.07 -0.10
N GLY A 104 -1.83 -0.05 0.61
CA GLY A 104 -2.14 -0.08 2.04
C GLY A 104 -0.89 -0.02 2.90
N ILE A 105 -0.86 0.88 3.88
CA ILE A 105 0.33 1.11 4.73
C ILE A 105 -0.05 1.54 6.16
N GLY A 106 0.79 1.18 7.12
CA GLY A 106 0.70 1.59 8.52
C GLY A 106 2.06 1.73 9.17
N GLY A 107 2.07 2.19 10.43
CA GLY A 107 3.31 2.56 11.13
C GLY A 107 4.24 1.42 11.50
N ALA A 108 3.84 0.16 11.31
CA ALA A 108 4.46 -1.05 11.87
C ALA A 108 4.39 -1.11 13.42
N TRP A 109 4.25 -2.33 13.95
CA TRP A 109 4.02 -2.53 15.38
C TRP A 109 4.66 -3.80 15.96
N PHE A 110 5.00 -4.79 15.14
CA PHE A 110 5.51 -6.06 15.64
C PHE A 110 7.05 -6.05 15.69
N GLU A 111 7.58 -5.85 16.90
CA GLU A 111 9.00 -5.62 17.16
C GLU A 111 9.88 -6.82 16.80
N LEU A 112 9.42 -8.05 17.05
CA LEU A 112 10.14 -9.29 16.75
C LEU A 112 10.64 -9.36 15.29
N GLU A 113 9.79 -8.94 14.35
CA GLU A 113 10.15 -8.92 12.93
C GLU A 113 11.31 -7.97 12.65
N HIS A 114 11.41 -6.88 13.40
CA HIS A 114 12.46 -5.90 13.24
C HIS A 114 13.77 -6.37 13.85
N GLU A 115 13.72 -6.87 15.09
CA GLU A 115 14.88 -7.38 15.81
C GLU A 115 15.56 -8.51 15.03
N GLU A 116 14.80 -9.50 14.57
CA GLU A 116 15.37 -10.67 13.92
C GLU A 116 15.80 -10.42 12.46
N HIS A 117 15.28 -9.38 11.80
CA HIS A 117 15.68 -9.00 10.44
C HIS A 117 16.70 -7.85 10.41
N GLY A 118 17.08 -7.30 11.57
CA GLY A 118 17.98 -6.15 11.65
C GLY A 118 17.38 -4.88 11.03
N ILE A 119 16.06 -4.71 11.10
CA ILE A 119 15.35 -3.54 10.57
C ILE A 119 15.21 -2.51 11.69
N ASP A 120 15.46 -1.24 11.39
CA ASP A 120 15.24 -0.15 12.34
C ASP A 120 13.74 0.03 12.67
N PHE A 121 13.38 -0.28 13.92
CA PHE A 121 12.03 -0.15 14.46
C PHE A 121 11.70 1.27 14.97
N GLY A 122 12.70 2.11 15.14
CA GLY A 122 12.58 3.42 15.78
C GLY A 122 12.45 3.35 17.30
N SER A 123 12.66 4.50 17.94
CA SER A 123 12.69 4.65 19.39
C SER A 123 11.32 4.57 20.06
N GLY A 124 10.24 4.54 19.27
CA GLY A 124 8.90 4.36 19.79
C GLY A 124 7.81 4.66 18.75
N PHE A 125 6.56 4.41 19.17
CA PHE A 125 5.38 4.59 18.34
C PHE A 125 5.26 6.01 17.76
N GLY A 126 5.54 7.03 18.58
CA GLY A 126 5.46 8.43 18.17
C GLY A 126 6.36 8.75 16.98
N GLN A 127 7.59 8.21 16.99
CA GLN A 127 8.58 8.40 15.92
C GLN A 127 8.18 7.62 14.65
N ARG A 128 7.72 6.37 14.79
CA ARG A 128 7.20 5.60 13.65
C ARG A 128 6.02 6.28 12.95
N LEU A 129 5.15 6.95 13.70
CA LEU A 129 4.05 7.74 13.12
C LEU A 129 4.54 9.00 12.39
N ASP A 130 5.60 9.64 12.86
CA ASP A 130 6.21 10.77 12.13
C ASP A 130 6.83 10.30 10.82
N TRP A 131 7.51 9.14 10.84
CA TRP A 131 8.03 8.50 9.64
C TRP A 131 6.92 8.11 8.66
N LEU A 132 5.77 7.65 9.16
CA LEU A 132 4.61 7.35 8.34
C LEU A 132 4.05 8.60 7.65
N ASP A 133 3.91 9.74 8.36
CA ASP A 133 3.44 11.00 7.75
C ASP A 133 4.37 11.47 6.62
N GLU A 134 5.69 11.44 6.86
CA GLU A 134 6.71 11.75 5.85
C GLU A 134 6.64 10.80 4.65
N SER A 135 6.56 9.50 4.92
CA SER A 135 6.54 8.44 3.90
C SER A 135 5.32 8.54 3.00
N VAL A 136 4.13 8.68 3.57
CA VAL A 136 2.89 8.74 2.80
C VAL A 136 2.81 10.01 1.97
N GLY A 137 3.31 11.15 2.47
CA GLY A 137 3.41 12.39 1.68
C GLY A 137 4.29 12.21 0.43
N ALA A 138 5.45 11.55 0.59
CA ALA A 138 6.32 11.21 -0.54
C ALA A 138 5.63 10.22 -1.51
N MET A 139 5.02 9.15 -0.99
CA MET A 139 4.30 8.16 -1.80
C MET A 139 3.16 8.77 -2.60
N ARG A 140 2.31 9.60 -1.99
CA ARG A 140 1.21 10.30 -2.67
C ARG A 140 1.72 11.14 -3.85
N THR A 141 2.78 11.91 -3.62
CA THR A 141 3.41 12.74 -4.66
C THR A 141 3.94 11.89 -5.82
N LEU A 142 4.64 10.78 -5.53
CA LEU A 142 5.18 9.88 -6.54
C LEU A 142 4.07 9.16 -7.34
N LEU A 143 3.02 8.70 -6.66
CA LEU A 143 1.89 8.01 -7.28
C LEU A 143 1.03 8.94 -8.15
N ASP A 144 0.98 10.23 -7.83
CA ASP A 144 0.36 11.26 -8.69
C ASP A 144 1.27 11.72 -9.85
N GLY A 145 2.45 11.12 -10.00
CA GLY A 145 3.40 11.40 -11.08
C GLY A 145 4.31 12.61 -10.83
N GLY A 146 4.36 13.10 -9.59
CA GLY A 146 5.24 14.17 -9.16
C GLY A 146 6.70 13.73 -8.94
N THR A 147 7.50 14.68 -8.51
CA THR A 147 8.91 14.50 -8.13
C THR A 147 9.08 14.87 -6.66
N VAL A 148 9.86 14.10 -5.92
CA VAL A 148 10.13 14.32 -4.49
C VAL A 148 11.61 14.62 -4.25
N THR A 149 11.87 15.71 -3.55
CA THR A 149 13.16 16.00 -2.89
C THR A 149 12.86 16.20 -1.42
N SER A 150 13.55 15.46 -0.55
CA SER A 150 13.30 15.52 0.88
C SER A 150 13.77 16.84 1.47
N PRO A 151 13.06 17.38 2.47
CA PRO A 151 13.58 18.47 3.27
C PRO A 151 14.78 18.00 4.11
N PRO A 152 15.69 18.92 4.51
CA PRO A 152 16.74 18.60 5.47
C PRO A 152 16.15 18.07 6.79
N GLY A 153 16.83 17.10 7.42
CA GLY A 153 16.44 16.56 8.73
C GLY A 153 15.30 15.54 8.72
N GLY A 154 14.72 15.21 7.57
CA GLY A 154 13.78 14.09 7.42
C GLY A 154 14.46 12.72 7.54
N ARG A 155 13.68 11.66 7.77
CA ARG A 155 14.20 10.28 7.83
C ARG A 155 14.78 9.85 6.49
N TYR A 156 14.13 10.24 5.39
CA TYR A 156 14.51 9.81 4.06
C TYR A 156 15.18 10.94 3.31
N ALA A 157 16.27 10.64 2.59
CA ALA A 157 17.04 11.63 1.83
C ALA A 157 16.81 11.48 0.31
N PHE A 158 15.61 11.81 -0.17
CA PHE A 158 15.31 11.79 -1.59
C PHE A 158 15.87 13.01 -2.31
N LYS A 159 16.41 12.80 -3.52
CA LYS A 159 16.90 13.87 -4.40
C LYS A 159 16.31 13.71 -5.79
N ASN A 160 15.36 14.58 -6.16
CA ASN A 160 14.66 14.56 -7.45
C ASN A 160 14.07 13.18 -7.82
N LEU A 161 13.58 12.44 -6.82
CA LEU A 161 13.01 11.10 -7.01
C LEU A 161 11.72 11.20 -7.82
N ARG A 162 11.63 10.43 -8.91
CA ARG A 162 10.45 10.33 -9.78
C ARG A 162 10.33 8.92 -10.34
N HIS A 163 9.11 8.43 -10.56
CA HIS A 163 8.87 7.10 -11.11
C HIS A 163 8.33 7.13 -12.55
N GLN A 164 8.69 6.07 -13.28
CA GLN A 164 8.11 5.65 -14.56
C GLN A 164 8.10 4.11 -14.62
N PRO A 165 7.09 3.44 -15.21
CA PRO A 165 5.81 4.04 -15.63
C PRO A 165 5.01 4.52 -14.41
N PRO A 166 4.07 5.47 -14.57
CA PRO A 166 3.12 5.82 -13.52
C PRO A 166 2.11 4.67 -13.30
N PRO A 167 1.32 4.72 -12.22
CA PRO A 167 0.12 3.88 -12.11
C PRO A 167 -0.80 4.07 -13.33
N ILE A 168 -1.55 3.02 -13.69
CA ILE A 168 -2.63 3.09 -14.68
C ILE A 168 -3.75 3.98 -14.15
N GLN A 169 -4.06 3.84 -12.86
CA GLN A 169 -5.03 4.68 -12.20
C GLN A 169 -4.52 6.13 -12.13
N ARG A 170 -5.34 7.09 -12.58
CA ARG A 170 -5.03 8.52 -12.46
C ARG A 170 -4.75 8.95 -11.01
N HIS A 171 -5.43 8.31 -10.06
CA HIS A 171 -5.23 8.51 -8.63
C HIS A 171 -5.34 7.16 -7.94
N MET A 172 -4.20 6.48 -7.80
CA MET A 172 -4.12 5.20 -7.11
C MET A 172 -4.51 5.38 -5.63
N PRO A 173 -5.45 4.58 -5.09
CA PRO A 173 -5.88 4.70 -3.70
C PRO A 173 -4.77 4.39 -2.70
N ILE A 174 -4.66 5.23 -1.66
CA ILE A 174 -3.86 4.96 -0.47
C ILE A 174 -4.79 4.62 0.69
N LEU A 175 -4.58 3.45 1.28
CA LEU A 175 -5.21 3.04 2.53
C LEU A 175 -4.21 3.21 3.68
N ILE A 176 -4.60 3.88 4.75
CA ILE A 176 -3.77 3.98 5.96
C ILE A 176 -4.40 3.19 7.10
N GLY A 177 -3.59 2.35 7.75
CA GLY A 177 -3.97 1.59 8.94
C GLY A 177 -3.53 2.27 10.24
N GLY A 178 -4.43 2.32 11.22
CA GLY A 178 -4.15 2.75 12.59
C GLY A 178 -5.20 3.70 13.16
N SER A 179 -5.24 3.83 14.48
CA SER A 179 -6.33 4.51 15.20
C SER A 179 -5.89 5.76 15.99
N GLY A 180 -4.65 6.22 15.82
CA GLY A 180 -4.14 7.39 16.56
C GLY A 180 -4.82 8.69 16.14
N GLU A 181 -5.59 9.32 17.02
CA GLU A 181 -6.40 10.50 16.70
C GLU A 181 -5.57 11.71 16.28
N LYS A 182 -4.45 11.97 16.96
CA LYS A 182 -3.66 13.19 16.74
C LYS A 182 -2.77 13.11 15.50
N LYS A 183 -2.07 11.98 15.32
CA LYS A 183 -1.10 11.81 14.23
C LYS A 183 -1.70 11.02 13.07
N THR A 184 -2.15 9.78 13.30
CA THR A 184 -2.63 8.89 12.23
C THR A 184 -3.84 9.45 11.50
N LEU A 185 -4.90 9.88 12.18
CA LEU A 185 -6.10 10.42 11.51
C LEU A 185 -5.82 11.74 10.78
N ARG A 186 -4.89 12.55 11.29
CA ARG A 186 -4.39 13.73 10.55
C ARG A 186 -3.67 13.32 9.26
N THR A 187 -2.82 12.29 9.28
CA THR A 187 -2.16 11.76 8.07
C THR A 187 -3.17 11.18 7.09
N VAL A 188 -4.17 10.43 7.58
CA VAL A 188 -5.31 9.93 6.78
C VAL A 188 -6.01 11.10 6.08
N ALA A 189 -6.39 12.14 6.83
CA ALA A 189 -7.03 13.33 6.30
C ALA A 189 -6.21 14.03 5.20
N LYS A 190 -4.87 14.07 5.32
CA LYS A 190 -4.01 14.72 4.32
C LYS A 190 -3.88 13.94 3.02
N TYR A 191 -3.70 12.62 3.11
CA TYR A 191 -3.12 11.84 2.00
C TYR A 191 -3.88 10.58 1.61
N ALA A 192 -4.72 10.03 2.48
CA ALA A 192 -5.38 8.76 2.23
C ALA A 192 -6.71 8.91 1.49
N ASP A 193 -7.09 7.82 0.84
CA ASP A 193 -8.38 7.58 0.21
C ASP A 193 -9.22 6.56 1.00
N MET A 194 -8.58 5.77 1.87
CA MET A 194 -9.22 4.75 2.68
C MET A 194 -8.58 4.69 4.07
N TRP A 195 -9.35 4.26 5.07
CA TRP A 195 -8.88 4.15 6.45
C TRP A 195 -9.21 2.77 7.03
N ASN A 196 -8.20 2.10 7.58
CA ASN A 196 -8.38 0.85 8.30
C ASN A 196 -8.14 1.06 9.80
N ALA A 197 -9.13 0.68 10.60
CA ALA A 197 -9.05 0.70 12.04
C ALA A 197 -9.88 -0.44 12.65
N MET A 198 -9.69 -0.63 13.95
CA MET A 198 -10.42 -1.61 14.75
C MET A 198 -11.06 -0.89 15.94
N GLY A 199 -12.27 -1.32 16.31
CA GLY A 199 -13.02 -0.77 17.42
C GLY A 199 -14.46 -1.26 17.41
N THR A 200 -15.20 -0.96 18.49
CA THR A 200 -16.66 -1.11 18.50
C THR A 200 -17.33 -0.09 17.59
N VAL A 201 -18.63 -0.22 17.33
CA VAL A 201 -19.38 0.75 16.51
C VAL A 201 -19.30 2.16 17.09
N GLU A 202 -19.36 2.28 18.42
CA GLU A 202 -19.27 3.56 19.15
C GLU A 202 -17.88 4.18 18.98
N MET A 203 -16.83 3.37 19.16
CA MET A 203 -15.45 3.82 18.95
C MET A 203 -15.22 4.28 17.51
N MET A 204 -15.72 3.52 16.53
CA MET A 204 -15.60 3.87 15.13
C MET A 204 -16.37 5.14 14.79
N SER A 205 -17.58 5.31 15.33
CA SER A 205 -18.38 6.54 15.14
C SER A 205 -17.63 7.76 15.66
N HIS A 206 -17.09 7.69 16.89
CA HIS A 206 -16.28 8.77 17.44
C HIS A 206 -15.06 9.09 16.58
N LYS A 207 -14.30 8.07 16.16
CA LYS A 207 -13.11 8.27 15.32
C LYS A 207 -13.43 8.84 13.94
N VAL A 208 -14.60 8.51 13.37
CA VAL A 208 -15.08 9.12 12.13
C VAL A 208 -15.31 10.62 12.32
N ASP A 209 -15.88 11.04 13.46
CA ASP A 209 -16.05 12.47 13.76
C ASP A 209 -14.70 13.18 13.91
N VAL A 210 -13.75 12.58 14.63
CA VAL A 210 -12.38 13.13 14.72
C VAL A 210 -11.71 13.21 13.35
N LEU A 211 -11.90 12.21 12.49
CA LEU A 211 -11.36 12.23 11.13
C LEU A 211 -11.99 13.36 10.29
N ARG A 212 -13.30 13.61 10.44
CA ARG A 212 -13.98 14.74 9.78
C ARG A 212 -13.41 16.08 10.21
N GLU A 213 -13.13 16.26 11.51
CA GLU A 213 -12.48 17.47 12.03
C GLU A 213 -11.11 17.70 11.39
N HIS A 214 -10.26 16.66 11.32
CA HIS A 214 -8.97 16.75 10.62
C HIS A 214 -9.11 17.08 9.14
N CYS A 215 -10.12 16.53 8.47
CA CYS A 215 -10.37 16.83 7.06
C CYS A 215 -10.78 18.29 6.86
N ALA A 216 -11.66 18.81 7.72
CA ALA A 216 -12.04 20.22 7.70
C ALA A 216 -10.82 21.14 7.94
N ALA A 217 -9.96 20.79 8.91
CA ALA A 217 -8.73 21.52 9.20
C ALA A 217 -7.76 21.53 8.00
N VAL A 218 -7.52 20.38 7.36
CA VAL A 218 -6.65 20.28 6.18
C VAL A 218 -7.17 21.11 5.00
N VAL A 219 -8.50 21.15 4.79
CA VAL A 219 -9.11 22.00 3.76
C VAL A 219 -8.91 23.49 4.11
N GLY A 220 -9.12 23.86 5.37
CA GLY A 220 -8.87 25.21 5.89
C GLY A 220 -7.43 25.66 5.65
N ASP A 221 -6.45 24.82 6.00
CA ASP A 221 -5.02 25.08 5.79
C ASP A 221 -4.69 25.31 4.31
N ARG A 222 -5.24 24.49 3.41
CA ARG A 222 -5.03 24.64 1.96
C ARG A 222 -5.61 25.94 1.41
N VAL A 223 -6.80 26.33 1.88
CA VAL A 223 -7.43 27.61 1.51
C VAL A 223 -6.61 28.79 2.03
N HIS A 224 -6.13 28.70 3.28
CA HIS A 224 -5.31 29.75 3.88
C HIS A 224 -3.96 29.89 3.16
N ALA A 225 -3.25 28.79 2.93
CA ALA A 225 -1.99 28.78 2.18
C ALA A 225 -2.15 29.33 0.76
N ARG A 226 -3.27 29.03 0.08
CA ARG A 226 -3.57 29.61 -1.23
C ARG A 226 -3.79 31.12 -1.15
N ARG A 227 -4.54 31.61 -0.15
CA ARG A 227 -4.74 33.05 0.06
C ARG A 227 -3.41 33.75 0.34
N GLN A 228 -2.55 33.18 1.18
CA GLN A 228 -1.21 33.72 1.44
C GLN A 228 -0.33 33.72 0.17
N ALA A 229 -0.40 32.66 -0.65
CA ALA A 229 0.34 32.60 -1.92
C ALA A 229 -0.17 33.61 -2.95
N ASP A 230 -1.47 33.91 -2.96
CA ASP A 230 -2.05 34.93 -3.84
C ASP A 230 -1.77 36.35 -3.29
N ASP A 231 -1.73 36.54 -1.97
CA ASP A 231 -1.40 37.81 -1.30
C ASP A 231 0.10 38.14 -1.40
N SER A 232 0.98 37.15 -1.29
CA SER A 232 2.44 37.31 -1.51
C SER A 232 2.83 37.56 -2.97
N ARG A 233 1.90 37.37 -3.92
CA ARG A 233 2.05 37.82 -5.32
C ARG A 233 1.61 39.27 -5.53
N LEU A 234 0.99 39.89 -4.52
CA LEU A 234 0.76 41.33 -4.50
C LEU A 234 1.99 42.01 -3.89
N PRO A 235 2.55 43.05 -4.54
CA PRO A 235 3.75 43.69 -4.03
C PRO A 235 3.45 44.47 -2.74
N GLY A 236 3.99 43.98 -1.63
CA GLY A 236 4.30 44.76 -0.43
C GLY A 236 3.34 44.59 0.74
N ARG A 237 3.78 43.84 1.77
CA ARG A 237 3.83 44.24 3.20
C ARG A 237 4.38 43.07 4.03
N GLY A 238 5.42 43.35 4.83
CA GLY A 238 6.18 42.36 5.59
C GLY A 238 5.94 42.38 7.11
N GLY A 239 6.59 41.41 7.78
CA GLY A 239 6.79 41.26 9.24
C GLY A 239 5.61 40.58 9.96
N ALA A 240 5.74 39.77 11.01
CA ALA A 240 6.83 39.17 11.82
C ALA A 240 6.16 37.96 12.54
N GLY A 241 6.74 36.75 12.61
CA GLY A 241 7.64 36.28 13.67
C GLY A 241 6.98 36.14 15.05
N LEU A 242 6.71 34.91 15.55
CA LEU A 242 6.75 34.54 16.98
C LEU A 242 6.78 33.00 17.18
N GLU A 243 7.59 32.58 18.16
CA GLU A 243 7.95 31.21 18.57
C GLU A 243 7.08 30.66 19.72
N GLY A 244 7.11 29.33 19.90
CA GLY A 244 7.27 28.68 21.22
C GLY A 244 6.09 27.90 21.81
N GLY A 245 6.33 26.66 22.24
CA GLY A 245 5.54 26.02 23.31
C GLY A 245 5.30 24.51 23.19
N ASP A 246 6.21 23.73 23.76
CA ASP A 246 6.17 22.27 23.92
C ASP A 246 5.25 21.81 25.09
N ARG A 247 4.68 20.59 25.01
CA ARG A 247 4.47 19.63 26.13
C ARG A 247 3.66 18.40 25.72
N ALA A 248 4.23 17.23 26.02
CA ALA A 248 3.66 15.89 25.90
C ALA A 248 2.85 15.47 27.15
N GLN A 249 1.98 14.45 27.01
CA GLN A 249 1.82 13.33 27.95
C GLN A 249 0.94 12.19 27.35
N PRO A 250 1.07 10.93 27.84
CA PRO A 250 0.76 9.68 27.11
C PRO A 250 -0.57 9.03 27.54
N HIS A 251 -1.10 8.03 26.81
CA HIS A 251 -1.85 6.89 27.39
C HIS A 251 -2.05 5.68 26.44
N ALA A 252 -1.64 4.51 26.96
CA ALA A 252 -2.16 3.14 26.94
C ALA A 252 -2.56 2.39 25.64
N ASP A 253 -1.86 1.26 25.45
CA ASP A 253 -2.22 0.10 24.64
C ASP A 253 -3.47 -0.63 25.17
N VAL A 254 -4.37 -1.03 24.26
CA VAL A 254 -5.38 -2.05 24.49
C VAL A 254 -5.39 -3.01 23.31
N GLN A 255 -4.87 -4.22 23.53
CA GLN A 255 -5.05 -5.36 22.64
C GLN A 255 -6.46 -5.94 22.85
N GLY A 256 -7.37 -5.62 21.92
CA GLY A 256 -8.70 -6.22 21.86
C GLY A 256 -8.84 -7.11 20.62
N ARG A 257 -9.31 -8.35 20.81
CA ARG A 257 -9.71 -9.25 19.71
C ARG A 257 -11.00 -8.72 19.08
N GLY A 258 -10.88 -7.79 18.15
CA GLY A 258 -11.98 -7.26 17.35
C GLY A 258 -11.96 -7.81 15.93
N ARG A 259 -13.14 -8.02 15.33
CA ARG A 259 -13.25 -8.27 13.89
C ARG A 259 -12.72 -7.04 13.14
N ARG A 260 -11.85 -7.25 12.16
CA ARG A 260 -11.34 -6.16 11.33
C ARG A 260 -12.44 -5.70 10.37
N HIS A 261 -12.81 -4.43 10.46
CA HIS A 261 -13.68 -3.77 9.49
C HIS A 261 -12.83 -2.82 8.65
N VAL A 262 -12.93 -2.91 7.33
CA VAL A 262 -12.42 -1.88 6.43
C VAL A 262 -13.57 -0.94 6.17
N LEU A 263 -13.46 0.30 6.65
CA LEU A 263 -14.36 1.36 6.23
C LEU A 263 -13.72 2.04 5.02
N GLU A 264 -14.29 1.78 3.85
CA GLU A 264 -14.00 2.61 2.69
C GLU A 264 -14.72 3.94 2.91
N TRP A 265 -13.94 4.98 3.22
CA TRP A 265 -14.42 6.35 3.34
C TRP A 265 -13.92 7.13 2.14
N ASP A 266 -14.77 7.36 1.15
CA ASP A 266 -14.40 8.15 -0.03
C ASP A 266 -14.31 9.64 0.32
N ALA A 267 -13.10 10.08 0.65
CA ALA A 267 -12.79 11.48 0.92
C ALA A 267 -13.09 12.41 -0.29
N ARG A 268 -13.28 11.89 -1.52
CA ARG A 268 -13.56 12.72 -2.69
C ARG A 268 -14.99 13.25 -2.72
N ALA A 269 -15.94 12.54 -2.12
CA ALA A 269 -17.32 13.01 -2.01
C ALA A 269 -17.42 14.37 -1.29
N ASP A 270 -16.53 14.61 -0.32
CA ASP A 270 -16.48 15.85 0.46
C ASP A 270 -15.48 16.91 -0.08
N ARG A 271 -14.62 16.55 -1.05
CA ARG A 271 -13.54 17.42 -1.57
C ARG A 271 -13.87 18.14 -2.89
N GLY A 272 -14.96 17.75 -3.56
CA GLY A 272 -15.32 18.25 -4.89
C GLY A 272 -14.32 17.83 -5.99
N PRO A 273 -14.70 17.92 -7.28
CA PRO A 273 -13.87 17.42 -8.36
C PRO A 273 -12.59 18.27 -8.54
N PRO A 274 -11.40 17.66 -8.68
CA PRO A 274 -10.21 18.39 -9.06
C PRO A 274 -10.35 18.89 -10.51
N ARG A 275 -10.22 20.21 -10.71
CA ARG A 275 -10.18 20.79 -12.06
C ARG A 275 -8.97 20.25 -12.82
N ALA A 276 -9.20 19.92 -14.09
CA ALA A 276 -8.18 19.42 -15.00
C ALA A 276 -7.00 20.39 -15.10
N VAL A 277 -5.82 19.96 -14.64
CA VAL A 277 -4.56 20.63 -14.94
C VAL A 277 -4.25 20.35 -16.41
N ARG A 278 -4.33 21.38 -17.26
CA ARG A 278 -3.87 21.29 -18.65
C ARG A 278 -2.38 20.96 -18.62
N ARG A 279 -2.00 19.81 -19.20
CA ARG A 279 -0.60 19.47 -19.44
C ARG A 279 0.00 20.47 -20.43
N PRO A 280 1.25 20.92 -20.25
CA PRO A 280 1.97 21.63 -21.30
C PRO A 280 2.10 20.73 -22.54
N ARG A 281 1.82 21.26 -23.73
CA ARG A 281 2.20 20.60 -24.98
C ARG A 281 3.73 20.56 -25.02
N LEU A 282 4.29 19.36 -25.18
CA LEU A 282 5.71 19.20 -25.53
C LEU A 282 5.91 19.70 -26.98
N PRO A 283 7.05 20.33 -27.30
CA PRO A 283 7.37 20.70 -28.67
C PRO A 283 7.55 19.46 -29.55
N ASP A 284 7.03 19.52 -30.78
CA ASP A 284 7.25 18.51 -31.79
C ASP A 284 8.73 18.43 -32.16
N GLY A 285 9.35 17.25 -32.01
CA GLY A 285 10.76 17.07 -32.37
C GLY A 285 11.31 15.65 -32.14
N HIS A 286 11.33 14.87 -33.24
CA HIS A 286 12.16 13.68 -33.49
C HIS A 286 11.92 12.41 -32.65
N LEU A 287 10.96 11.58 -33.09
CA LEU A 287 11.01 10.13 -32.91
C LEU A 287 11.54 9.47 -34.18
N GLY A 288 12.76 8.94 -34.08
CA GLY A 288 13.32 7.98 -35.04
C GLY A 288 12.64 6.62 -34.91
N ALA A 289 12.45 5.99 -36.06
CA ALA A 289 11.70 4.77 -36.32
C ALA A 289 11.88 3.60 -35.33
N ALA A 290 10.75 2.99 -34.94
CA ALA A 290 10.64 1.56 -34.64
C ALA A 290 9.27 1.06 -35.12
N GLY A 291 9.29 -0.04 -35.88
CA GLY A 291 8.26 -0.42 -36.84
C GLY A 291 6.90 -0.82 -36.28
N ALA A 292 5.87 -0.45 -37.03
CA ALA A 292 4.50 -0.89 -36.85
C ALA A 292 4.35 -2.38 -37.21
N VAL A 293 3.91 -3.20 -36.26
CA VAL A 293 3.34 -4.52 -36.53
C VAL A 293 1.83 -4.39 -36.46
N ARG A 294 1.17 -4.53 -37.61
CA ARG A 294 -0.28 -4.53 -37.76
C ARG A 294 -0.86 -5.81 -37.16
N ARG A 295 -1.97 -5.66 -36.41
CA ARG A 295 -2.87 -6.75 -36.01
C ARG A 295 -3.41 -7.44 -37.27
N ARG A 296 -3.29 -8.77 -37.34
CA ARG A 296 -4.09 -9.62 -38.23
C ARG A 296 -4.91 -10.58 -37.38
N ASP A 297 -6.15 -10.74 -37.82
CA ASP A 297 -7.16 -11.65 -37.33
C ASP A 297 -6.64 -13.08 -37.17
N VAL A 298 -7.00 -13.72 -36.05
CA VAL A 298 -6.94 -15.18 -35.94
C VAL A 298 -8.37 -15.67 -35.73
N GLY A 299 -8.94 -16.10 -36.86
CA GLY A 299 -10.19 -16.82 -36.93
C GLY A 299 -10.10 -18.23 -36.35
N ALA A 300 -11.28 -18.74 -36.02
CA ALA A 300 -11.56 -20.05 -35.46
C ALA A 300 -10.90 -21.21 -36.21
N ILE A 301 -10.42 -22.20 -35.45
CA ILE A 301 -10.24 -23.57 -35.93
C ILE A 301 -10.96 -24.52 -34.97
N ARG A 302 -12.08 -25.08 -35.45
CA ARG A 302 -12.70 -26.33 -34.97
C ARG A 302 -12.33 -27.44 -35.96
N ARG A 303 -11.80 -28.57 -35.47
CA ARG A 303 -12.12 -29.98 -35.84
C ARG A 303 -11.64 -30.88 -34.67
N ARG A 304 -12.51 -31.60 -33.94
CA ARG A 304 -12.86 -33.04 -34.10
C ARG A 304 -11.68 -33.85 -34.65
N GLY A 305 -11.11 -34.87 -34.02
CA GLY A 305 -11.46 -35.73 -32.89
C GLY A 305 -11.04 -37.15 -33.28
N GLU A 306 -10.36 -37.92 -32.42
CA GLU A 306 -10.38 -39.40 -32.40
C GLU A 306 -9.56 -40.00 -31.25
N ALA A 307 -9.86 -41.26 -30.96
CA ALA A 307 -9.74 -42.00 -29.72
C ALA A 307 -8.32 -42.42 -29.25
N ALA A 308 -8.20 -42.67 -27.94
CA ALA A 308 -7.12 -43.42 -27.27
C ALA A 308 -7.32 -44.96 -27.45
N PRO A 309 -6.36 -45.86 -27.12
CA PRO A 309 -5.99 -46.15 -25.70
C PRO A 309 -4.58 -46.75 -25.41
N GLY A 310 -4.16 -46.73 -24.13
CA GLY A 310 -3.49 -47.88 -23.49
C GLY A 310 -2.09 -47.72 -22.86
N ARG A 311 -2.04 -47.81 -21.51
CA ARG A 311 -1.05 -48.47 -20.57
C ARG A 311 0.45 -48.13 -20.70
N GLN A 312 1.29 -47.99 -19.66
CA GLN A 312 1.28 -48.18 -18.20
C GLN A 312 2.54 -47.45 -17.60
N PRO A 313 2.72 -47.37 -16.26
CA PRO A 313 3.57 -46.37 -15.59
C PRO A 313 5.03 -46.80 -15.34
N GLY A 314 5.96 -45.85 -15.38
CA GLY A 314 7.40 -46.10 -15.19
C GLY A 314 8.11 -45.09 -14.28
N LEU A 315 8.45 -45.57 -13.09
CA LEU A 315 9.65 -45.27 -12.29
C LEU A 315 9.86 -43.86 -11.71
N ILE A 316 9.46 -43.74 -10.43
CA ILE A 316 10.00 -42.81 -9.44
C ILE A 316 11.47 -43.18 -9.19
N ARG A 317 12.42 -42.31 -9.57
CA ARG A 317 13.80 -42.37 -9.05
C ARG A 317 13.90 -41.55 -7.77
N ARG A 318 14.02 -42.24 -6.63
CA ARG A 318 14.42 -41.66 -5.34
C ARG A 318 15.88 -41.20 -5.43
N LEU A 319 16.13 -39.93 -5.11
CA LEU A 319 17.48 -39.43 -4.80
C LEU A 319 17.80 -39.74 -3.32
N PRO A 320 19.02 -40.16 -2.99
CA PRO A 320 19.40 -40.48 -1.61
C PRO A 320 19.60 -39.23 -0.75
N ARG A 321 19.17 -39.31 0.52
CA ARG A 321 19.44 -38.33 1.58
C ARG A 321 20.92 -38.35 1.95
N PRO A 322 21.59 -37.19 2.13
CA PRO A 322 22.85 -37.13 2.85
C PRO A 322 22.59 -37.13 4.37
N THR A 323 23.33 -37.98 5.07
CA THR A 323 23.40 -38.11 6.52
C THR A 323 24.11 -36.91 7.17
N ALA A 324 23.65 -36.56 8.37
CA ALA A 324 24.26 -35.57 9.25
C ALA A 324 25.63 -36.02 9.79
N ASN A 325 26.65 -35.17 9.66
CA ASN A 325 27.65 -34.84 10.69
C ASN A 325 28.85 -34.13 10.03
N ALA A 326 28.98 -32.82 10.23
CA ALA A 326 30.27 -32.14 10.20
C ALA A 326 30.20 -30.89 11.07
N ARG A 327 31.27 -30.69 11.83
CA ARG A 327 31.40 -29.84 13.00
C ARG A 327 31.40 -28.36 12.62
N ARG A 328 30.89 -27.53 13.54
CA ARG A 328 31.06 -26.08 13.53
C ARG A 328 32.51 -25.75 13.87
N GLU A 329 33.16 -24.96 13.03
CA GLU A 329 34.28 -24.10 13.42
C GLU A 329 33.87 -22.63 13.19
N PRO A 330 34.33 -21.70 14.04
CA PRO A 330 33.99 -20.28 13.90
C PRO A 330 34.88 -19.60 12.86
N TRP A 331 34.32 -18.66 12.10
CA TRP A 331 35.07 -17.76 11.21
C TRP A 331 35.21 -16.35 11.86
N PRO A 332 36.22 -15.57 11.43
CA PRO A 332 36.95 -14.56 12.21
C PRO A 332 36.21 -13.26 12.51
#